data_AF-A0AAV2B8Q0-F1
#
_entry.id   AF-A0AAV2B8Q0-F1
#
_cell.length_a   1.000
_cell.length_b   1.000
_cell.length_c   1.000
_cell.angle_alpha   90.00
_cell.angle_beta   90.00
_cell.angle_gamma   90.00
#
_symmetry.space_group_name_H-M   'P 1'
#
loop_
_entity.id
_entity.type
_entity.pdbx_description
1 polymer ?
#
loop_
_entity_poly.entity_id
_entity_poly.type
_entity_poly.pdbx_seq_one_letter_code
_entity_poly.pdbx_strand_id
1 'polypeptide(L)'
;MEFSIQAYLREIWSDQRLNLSCFFEENAQATIGIPDLIVNELWTPDLVFDNVKSGGLFSLTVPNRFIAVVRNGDLYRASRYNLIVGCYMNFMYYPTDIQ
;
A
#
# COMPACT_ATOMS: atom_id res chain seq x y z
N MET A 1 12.09 22.85 0.23
CA MET A 1 10.79 22.79 -0.47
C MET A 1 10.34 21.33 -0.51
N GLU A 2 10.01 20.81 0.67
CA GLU A 2 9.58 19.43 0.89
C GLU A 2 8.95 19.30 2.26
N PHE A 3 8.20 18.23 2.44
CA PHE A 3 7.60 17.86 3.71
C PHE A 3 7.57 16.33 3.84
N SER A 4 7.48 15.85 5.09
CA SER A 4 7.47 14.42 5.40
C SER A 4 6.04 13.94 5.63
N ILE A 5 5.68 12.81 5.04
CA ILE A 5 4.38 12.13 5.21
C ILE A 5 4.63 10.72 5.74
N GLN A 6 3.92 10.35 6.81
CA GLN A 6 3.76 8.96 7.21
C GLN A 6 2.30 8.56 7.01
N ALA A 7 2.07 7.52 6.21
CA ALA A 7 0.71 7.09 5.88
C ALA A 7 0.60 5.57 5.87
N TYR A 8 -0.60 5.08 6.18
CA TYR A 8 -1.01 3.71 5.90
C TYR A 8 -1.83 3.73 4.62
N LEU A 9 -1.30 3.08 3.57
CA LEU A 9 -2.00 2.93 2.31
C LEU A 9 -2.73 1.58 2.30
N ARG A 10 -3.98 1.60 1.83
CA ARG A 10 -4.79 0.40 1.61
C ARG A 10 -5.13 0.30 0.14
N GLU A 11 -4.79 -0.82 -0.46
CA GLU A 11 -5.01 -1.10 -1.87
C GLU A 11 -5.86 -2.35 -1.99
N ILE A 12 -6.79 -2.30 -2.94
CA ILE A 12 -7.68 -3.41 -3.25
C ILE A 12 -7.63 -3.62 -4.75
N TRP A 13 -7.32 -4.84 -5.17
CA TRP A 13 -7.39 -5.24 -6.56
C TRP A 13 -7.93 -6.67 -6.66
N SER A 14 -8.48 -7.02 -7.82
CA SER A 14 -9.02 -8.36 -8.06
C SER A 14 -8.07 -9.15 -8.94
N ASP A 15 -7.73 -10.37 -8.55
CA ASP A 15 -6.96 -11.31 -9.37
C ASP A 15 -7.73 -12.63 -9.49
N GLN A 16 -8.27 -12.88 -10.69
CA GLN A 16 -9.07 -14.08 -10.97
C GLN A 16 -8.28 -15.38 -10.77
N ARG A 17 -6.94 -15.34 -10.87
CA ARG A 17 -6.06 -16.52 -10.66
C ARG A 17 -6.07 -16.98 -9.21
N LEU A 18 -6.42 -16.10 -8.28
CA LEU A 18 -6.50 -16.37 -6.85
C LEU A 18 -7.94 -16.54 -6.35
N ASN A 19 -8.87 -16.89 -7.24
CA ASN A 19 -10.22 -17.19 -6.82
C ASN A 19 -10.24 -18.49 -5.99
N LEU A 20 -10.65 -18.39 -4.72
CA LEU A 20 -10.68 -19.50 -3.78
C LEU A 20 -12.08 -20.08 -3.60
N SER A 21 -13.06 -19.67 -4.41
CA SER A 21 -14.45 -20.13 -4.30
C SER A 21 -14.62 -21.65 -4.31
N CYS A 22 -13.72 -22.39 -4.99
CA CYS A 22 -13.74 -23.85 -5.04
C CYS A 22 -13.25 -24.54 -3.76
N PHE A 23 -12.52 -23.84 -2.89
CA PHE A 23 -11.98 -24.39 -1.63
C PHE A 23 -12.90 -24.15 -0.43
N PHE A 24 -13.94 -23.32 -0.59
CA PHE A 24 -14.81 -22.88 0.51
C PHE A 24 -16.29 -23.02 0.14
N GLU A 25 -17.12 -23.42 1.10
CA GLU A 25 -18.58 -23.48 0.96
C GLU A 25 -19.18 -22.12 0.56
N GLU A 26 -20.34 -22.13 -0.10
CA GLU A 26 -20.98 -20.94 -0.68
C GLU A 26 -21.20 -19.78 0.31
N ASN A 27 -21.35 -20.07 1.60
CA ASN A 27 -21.61 -19.07 2.64
C ASN A 27 -20.41 -18.79 3.56
N ALA A 28 -19.25 -19.40 3.32
CA ALA A 28 -18.07 -19.17 4.14
C ALA A 28 -17.38 -17.85 3.75
N GLN A 29 -17.38 -16.88 4.68
CA GLN A 29 -16.49 -15.73 4.58
C GLN A 29 -15.07 -16.17 4.96
N ALA A 30 -14.25 -16.44 3.94
CA ALA A 30 -12.86 -16.81 4.12
C ALA A 30 -11.95 -15.69 3.61
N THR A 31 -11.06 -15.25 4.49
CA THR A 31 -9.96 -14.35 4.17
C THR A 31 -8.66 -15.04 4.58
N ILE A 32 -7.76 -15.24 3.63
CA ILE A 32 -6.48 -15.90 3.87
C ILE A 32 -5.38 -14.84 3.89
N GLY A 33 -4.67 -14.72 5.00
CA GLY A 33 -3.46 -13.92 5.10
C GLY A 33 -2.31 -14.60 4.36
N ILE A 34 -1.63 -13.88 3.49
CA ILE A 34 -0.49 -14.35 2.71
C ILE A 34 0.79 -14.11 3.52
N PRO A 35 1.56 -15.16 3.86
CA PRO A 35 2.85 -15.00 4.53
C PRO A 35 3.83 -14.18 3.68
N ASP A 36 4.64 -13.33 4.32
CA ASP A 36 5.60 -12.46 3.62
C ASP A 36 6.59 -13.22 2.72
N LEU A 37 6.91 -14.47 3.07
CA LEU A 37 7.78 -15.35 2.28
C LEU A 37 7.27 -15.56 0.85
N ILE A 38 5.95 -15.63 0.65
CA ILE A 38 5.34 -15.88 -0.66
C ILE A 38 4.79 -14.60 -1.31
N VAL A 39 4.81 -13.46 -0.60
CA VAL A 39 4.37 -12.17 -1.14
C VAL A 39 5.20 -11.75 -2.36
N ASN A 40 6.48 -12.10 -2.41
CA ASN A 40 7.36 -11.74 -3.53
C ASN A 40 7.07 -12.56 -4.81
N GLU A 41 6.38 -13.70 -4.69
CA GLU A 41 5.93 -14.53 -5.84
C GLU A 41 4.57 -14.06 -6.37
N LEU A 42 3.89 -13.20 -5.61
CA LEU A 42 2.59 -12.68 -5.95
C LEU A 42 2.72 -11.43 -6.82
N TRP A 43 1.94 -11.36 -7.89
CA TRP A 43 1.80 -10.12 -8.63
C TRP A 43 1.16 -9.05 -7.74
N THR A 44 1.81 -7.91 -7.61
CA THR A 44 1.27 -6.74 -6.90
C THR A 44 1.39 -5.50 -7.78
N PRO A 45 0.49 -4.52 -7.64
CA PRO A 45 0.61 -3.28 -8.39
C PRO A 45 1.85 -2.50 -7.94
N ASP A 46 2.62 -2.06 -8.94
CA ASP A 46 3.75 -1.16 -8.77
C ASP A 46 3.24 0.26 -8.52
N LEU A 47 3.29 0.70 -7.27
CA LEU A 47 2.86 2.03 -6.87
C LEU A 47 4.06 2.99 -6.87
N VAL A 48 3.95 4.07 -7.64
CA VAL A 48 4.94 5.14 -7.70
C VAL A 48 4.29 6.45 -7.24
N PHE A 49 5.05 7.25 -6.51
CA PHE A 49 4.64 8.59 -6.08
C PHE A 49 5.44 9.62 -6.87
N ASP A 50 4.80 10.30 -7.82
CA ASP A 50 5.48 11.14 -8.82
C ASP A 50 6.35 12.26 -8.23
N ASN A 51 5.91 12.87 -7.13
CA ASN A 51 6.60 13.98 -6.48
C ASN A 51 7.43 13.56 -5.25
N VAL A 52 7.63 12.25 -5.04
CA VAL A 52 8.51 11.78 -3.97
C VAL A 52 9.97 12.03 -4.37
N LYS A 53 10.70 12.66 -3.46
CA LYS A 53 12.15 12.84 -3.59
C LYS A 53 12.91 11.66 -3.00
N SER A 54 12.45 11.16 -1.85
CA SER A 54 13.01 10.00 -1.17
C SER A 54 12.00 9.41 -0.20
N GLY A 55 12.16 8.15 0.15
CA GLY A 55 11.24 7.45 1.04
C GLY A 55 10.88 6.07 0.52
N GLY A 56 10.04 5.37 1.27
CA GLY A 56 9.65 4.01 0.92
C GLY A 56 8.80 3.36 2.00
N LEU A 57 8.69 2.03 1.91
CA LEU A 57 8.05 1.21 2.93
C LEU A 57 8.81 1.29 4.24
N PHE A 58 8.08 1.35 5.36
CA PHE A 58 8.67 1.24 6.69
C PHE A 58 9.33 -0.14 6.84
N SER A 59 10.66 -0.17 6.94
CA SER A 59 11.46 -1.39 7.08
C SER A 59 12.24 -1.39 8.41
N LEU A 60 11.52 -1.32 9.54
CA LEU A 60 12.11 -1.66 10.83
C LEU A 60 11.76 -3.12 11.12
N THR A 61 12.79 -3.97 11.23
CA THR A 61 12.77 -5.43 11.43
C THR A 61 12.09 -6.29 10.36
N VAL A 62 10.87 -5.97 9.90
CA VAL A 62 10.15 -6.65 8.81
C VAL A 62 9.40 -5.58 7.97
N PRO A 63 9.30 -5.70 6.64
CA PRO A 63 8.48 -4.78 5.85
C PRO A 63 7.05 -4.76 6.39
N ASN A 64 6.56 -3.60 6.80
CA ASN A 64 5.21 -3.47 7.38
C ASN A 64 4.14 -3.47 6.27
N ARG A 65 3.98 -4.64 5.65
CA ARG A 65 3.01 -4.95 4.61
C ARG A 65 2.21 -6.17 5.01
N PHE A 66 0.90 -6.09 4.84
CA PHE A 66 -0.03 -7.20 5.03
C PHE A 66 -0.79 -7.39 3.74
N ILE A 67 -0.85 -8.62 3.23
CA ILE A 67 -1.66 -8.98 2.06
C ILE A 67 -2.61 -10.10 2.48
N ALA A 68 -3.88 -9.95 2.14
CA ALA A 68 -4.87 -10.99 2.30
C ALA A 68 -5.70 -11.18 1.04
N VAL A 69 -6.08 -12.42 0.78
CA VAL A 69 -6.95 -12.80 -0.33
C VAL A 69 -8.32 -13.16 0.24
N VAL A 70 -9.37 -12.56 -0.32
CA VAL A 70 -10.77 -12.89 -0.04
C VAL A 70 -11.23 -13.97 -1.01
N ARG A 71 -12.19 -14.79 -0.58
CA ARG A 71 -12.73 -15.93 -1.34
C ARG A 71 -13.01 -15.66 -2.82
N ASN A 72 -13.49 -14.47 -3.17
CA ASN A 72 -13.84 -14.10 -4.54
C ASN A 72 -12.62 -13.80 -5.45
N GLY A 73 -11.40 -13.80 -4.90
CA GLY A 73 -10.17 -13.44 -5.61
C GLY A 73 -9.75 -11.98 -5.42
N ASP A 74 -10.43 -11.22 -4.56
CA ASP A 74 -10.00 -9.87 -4.23
C ASP A 74 -8.84 -9.90 -3.22
N LEU A 75 -7.83 -9.08 -3.48
CA LEU A 75 -6.67 -8.89 -2.65
C LEU A 75 -6.74 -7.57 -1.91
N TYR A 76 -6.35 -7.60 -0.65
CA TYR A 76 -6.23 -6.45 0.23
C TYR A 76 -4.78 -6.31 0.65
N ARG A 77 -4.12 -5.22 0.25
CA ARG A 77 -2.80 -4.85 0.75
C ARG A 77 -2.91 -3.65 1.69
N ALA A 78 -2.35 -3.77 2.87
CA ALA A 78 -2.12 -2.65 3.79
C ALA A 78 -0.61 -2.46 3.93
N SER A 79 -0.12 -1.24 3.76
CA SER A 79 1.32 -0.95 3.82
C SER A 79 1.58 0.42 4.46
N ARG A 80 2.61 0.50 5.31
CA ARG A 80 3.03 1.77 5.93
C ARG A 80 4.16 2.40 5.13
N TYR A 81 3.98 3.65 4.71
CA TYR A 81 4.97 4.43 3.98
C TYR A 81 5.52 5.58 4.83
N ASN A 82 6.79 5.89 4.62
CA ASN A 82 7.44 7.12 5.07
C ASN A 82 8.05 7.82 3.86
N LEU A 83 7.50 8.97 3.48
CA LEU A 83 7.79 9.66 2.24
C LEU A 83 8.28 11.08 2.53
N ILE A 84 9.31 11.50 1.81
CA ILE A 84 9.72 12.90 1.68
C ILE A 84 9.24 13.35 0.31
N VAL A 85 8.30 14.30 0.32
CA VAL A 85 7.56 14.73 -0.86
C VAL A 85 7.96 16.16 -1.22
N GLY A 86 8.20 16.40 -2.51
CA GLY A 86 8.47 17.73 -3.05
C GLY A 86 7.19 18.58 -3.09
N CYS A 87 7.30 19.81 -2.61
CA CYS A 87 6.23 20.82 -2.66
C CYS A 87 6.82 22.16 -3.08
N TYR A 88 6.32 22.72 -4.18
CA TYR A 88 6.72 24.03 -4.69
C TYR A 88 6.03 25.17 -3.91
N MET A 89 6.49 25.44 -2.70
CA MET A 89 6.08 26.57 -1.87
C MET A 89 6.37 27.95 -2.49
N ASN A 90 5.42 28.88 -2.37
CA ASN A 90 5.53 30.28 -2.79
C ASN A 90 5.63 31.21 -1.56
N PHE A 91 6.81 31.80 -1.34
CA PHE A 91 7.10 32.61 -0.16
C PHE A 91 6.88 34.13 -0.33
N MET A 92 6.10 34.56 -1.33
CA MET A 92 5.87 35.98 -1.61
C MET A 92 5.24 36.77 -0.43
N TYR A 93 4.48 36.11 0.45
CA TYR A 93 3.78 36.73 1.59
C TYR A 93 4.27 36.22 2.95
N TYR A 94 5.51 35.75 3.05
CA TYR A 94 6.08 35.23 4.29
C TYR A 94 5.96 36.24 5.46
N PRO A 95 5.48 35.85 6.66
CA PRO A 95 5.15 34.48 7.12
C PRO A 95 3.64 34.14 7.08
N THR A 96 2.82 34.95 6.39
CA THR A 96 1.35 34.80 6.31
C THR A 96 0.89 34.09 5.03
N ASP A 97 1.81 33.45 4.33
CA ASP A 97 1.60 32.67 3.12
C ASP A 97 0.93 31.30 3.41
N ILE A 98 0.26 30.75 2.40
CA ILE A 98 -0.34 29.42 2.41
C ILE A 98 0.31 28.61 1.28
N GLN A 99 0.54 27.31 1.54
CA GLN A 99 1.21 26.38 0.63
C GLN A 99 0.31 25.18 0.31
#